data_AF-A0A8B7D8G0-F1
#
_entry.id   AF-A0A8B7D8G0-F1
#
_cell.length_a   1.000
_cell.length_b   1.000
_cell.length_c   1.000
_cell.angle_alpha   90.00
_cell.angle_beta   90.00
_cell.angle_gamma   90.00
#
_symmetry.space_group_name_H-M   'P 1'
#
loop_
_entity.id
_entity.type
_entity.pdbx_description
1 polymer ?
#
loop_
_entity_poly.entity_id
_entity_poly.type
_entity_poly.pdbx_seq_one_letter_code
_entity_poly.pdbx_strand_id
1 'polypeptide(L)'
;MVKQIFLWTAPRCISTAFERSIMEIKDCKVFHEPFSRSYHFGPERQSPRYQNQAIQLNSSYKEMEKLITKEYDGIDYIFSKDMAYAIENHFEILLHKDLRNFQHTFLIRNPRKSIPSLYKASVNVELTGWTYFDKTEAGFKQMHDLYCFVKEKLDQNPIIINSDDLQANPARTMERYCSETGLPFNENILHWEPTSNPDWNVWNGWHENALKSTGFEVRCRKSLAIFEDLNEYPSEVKESVAESMPHYFELQKNKICISNI
;
A
#
# COMPACT_ATOMS: atom_id res chain seq x y z
N MET A 1 -24.71 1.78 6.70
CA MET A 1 -23.50 2.44 7.26
C MET A 1 -22.40 2.24 6.22
N VAL A 2 -21.72 3.30 5.82
CA VAL A 2 -20.64 3.24 4.81
C VAL A 2 -19.55 2.32 5.29
N LYS A 3 -19.09 1.39 4.45
CA LYS A 3 -17.97 0.50 4.79
C LYS A 3 -16.66 1.25 4.53
N GLN A 4 -15.83 1.37 5.56
CA GLN A 4 -14.61 2.17 5.53
C GLN A 4 -13.39 1.29 5.79
N ILE A 5 -12.43 1.31 4.88
CA ILE A 5 -11.29 0.39 4.88
C ILE A 5 -10.00 1.14 4.61
N PHE A 6 -8.97 0.85 5.40
CA PHE A 6 -7.59 1.19 5.07
C PHE A 6 -6.85 -0.03 4.49
N LEU A 7 -6.04 0.21 3.47
CA LEU A 7 -4.99 -0.69 3.00
C LEU A 7 -3.62 -0.09 3.31
N TRP A 8 -2.92 -0.67 4.28
CA TRP A 8 -1.55 -0.32 4.62
C TRP A 8 -0.57 -1.25 3.90
N THR A 9 0.52 -0.67 3.40
CA THR A 9 1.51 -1.44 2.62
C THR A 9 2.90 -0.85 2.76
N ALA A 10 3.91 -1.60 2.33
CA ALA A 10 5.21 -1.03 1.95
C ALA A 10 5.25 -0.75 0.43
N PRO A 11 6.17 0.09 -0.07
CA PRO A 11 6.36 0.26 -1.50
C PRO A 11 6.62 -1.06 -2.23
N ARG A 12 6.24 -1.09 -3.50
CA ARG A 12 6.51 -2.21 -4.41
C ARG A 12 5.86 -3.54 -3.97
N CYS A 13 4.79 -3.47 -3.18
CA CYS A 13 3.99 -4.63 -2.76
C CYS A 13 2.74 -4.88 -3.61
N ILE A 14 2.65 -4.30 -4.82
CA ILE A 14 1.51 -4.46 -5.75
C ILE A 14 0.25 -3.68 -5.33
N SER A 15 0.37 -2.81 -4.32
CA SER A 15 -0.73 -2.01 -3.77
C SER A 15 -1.43 -1.11 -4.78
N THR A 16 -0.72 -0.57 -5.78
CA THR A 16 -1.34 0.26 -6.83
C THR A 16 -2.23 -0.55 -7.78
N ALA A 17 -1.85 -1.80 -8.12
CA ALA A 17 -2.73 -2.67 -8.91
C ALA A 17 -3.92 -3.16 -8.07
N PHE A 18 -3.70 -3.39 -6.77
CA PHE A 18 -4.77 -3.66 -5.82
C PHE A 18 -5.76 -2.48 -5.75
N GLU A 19 -5.25 -1.25 -5.71
CA GLU A 19 -6.07 -0.03 -5.75
C GLU A 19 -6.87 0.06 -7.06
N ARG A 20 -6.27 -0.23 -8.24
CA ARG A 20 -7.01 -0.31 -9.51
C ARG A 20 -8.18 -1.29 -9.44
N SER A 21 -7.96 -2.47 -8.85
CA SER A 21 -9.01 -3.47 -8.65
C SER A 21 -10.18 -2.93 -7.80
N ILE A 22 -9.89 -2.22 -6.70
CA ILE A 22 -10.93 -1.64 -5.85
C ILE A 22 -11.68 -0.48 -6.54
N MET A 23 -11.02 0.26 -7.45
CA MET A 23 -11.68 1.33 -8.22
C MET A 23 -12.81 0.82 -9.13
N GLU A 24 -12.83 -0.48 -9.47
CA GLU A 24 -13.91 -1.10 -10.26
C GLU A 24 -15.16 -1.42 -9.43
N ILE A 25 -15.12 -1.19 -8.10
CA ILE A 25 -16.30 -1.31 -7.24
C ILE A 25 -17.17 -0.08 -7.40
N LYS A 26 -18.43 -0.30 -7.79
CA LYS A 26 -19.44 0.75 -7.89
C LYS A 26 -19.67 1.42 -6.53
N ASP A 27 -19.90 2.73 -6.55
CA ASP A 27 -20.23 3.53 -5.36
C ASP A 27 -19.12 3.46 -4.27
N CYS A 28 -17.86 3.24 -4.72
CA CYS A 28 -16.66 3.24 -3.88
C CYS A 28 -15.80 4.49 -4.11
N LYS A 29 -15.53 5.23 -3.03
CA LYS A 29 -14.58 6.33 -3.02
C LYS A 29 -13.18 5.79 -2.65
N VAL A 30 -12.26 5.85 -3.59
CA VAL A 30 -10.87 5.41 -3.40
C VAL A 30 -9.96 6.63 -3.19
N PHE A 31 -9.16 6.60 -2.12
CA PHE A 31 -8.13 7.60 -1.83
C PHE A 31 -6.73 7.02 -2.08
N HIS A 32 -5.98 7.72 -2.92
CA HIS A 32 -4.60 7.39 -3.25
C HIS A 32 -3.63 8.12 -2.34
N GLU A 33 -3.12 7.40 -1.34
CA GLU A 33 -1.99 7.79 -0.49
C GLU A 33 -2.12 9.17 0.16
N PRO A 34 -3.26 9.50 0.79
CA PRO A 34 -3.46 10.80 1.44
C PRO A 34 -2.39 11.10 2.49
N PHE A 35 -2.04 10.17 3.38
CA PHE A 35 -1.02 10.43 4.40
C PHE A 35 0.39 10.48 3.82
N SER A 36 0.67 9.78 2.73
CA SER A 36 1.94 9.95 2.01
C SER A 36 2.10 11.36 1.47
N ARG A 37 1.00 12.07 1.13
CA ARG A 37 1.07 13.50 0.80
C ARG A 37 1.52 14.34 2.01
N SER A 38 1.03 14.03 3.21
CA SER A 38 1.48 14.68 4.44
C SER A 38 2.95 14.43 4.73
N TYR A 39 3.37 13.18 4.60
CA TYR A 39 4.75 12.76 4.85
C TYR A 39 5.77 13.46 3.93
N HIS A 40 5.43 13.74 2.67
CA HIS A 40 6.35 14.32 1.69
C HIS A 40 6.19 15.84 1.49
N PHE A 41 4.96 16.37 1.51
CA PHE A 41 4.67 17.73 1.08
C PHE A 41 3.99 18.60 2.16
N GLY A 42 3.45 17.99 3.21
CA GLY A 42 2.73 18.69 4.26
C GLY A 42 3.62 19.60 5.12
N PRO A 43 3.01 20.45 5.97
CA PRO A 43 3.74 21.24 6.96
C PRO A 43 4.48 20.37 8.00
N GLU A 44 4.03 19.13 8.18
CA GLU A 44 4.58 18.12 9.10
C GLU A 44 5.46 17.09 8.36
N ARG A 45 5.90 17.40 7.13
CA ARG A 45 6.67 16.46 6.29
C ARG A 45 7.91 15.93 7.01
N GLN A 46 8.15 14.63 6.89
CA GLN A 46 9.28 13.94 7.50
C GLN A 46 10.31 13.48 6.45
N SER A 47 9.89 13.33 5.19
CA SER A 47 10.76 12.85 4.11
C SER A 47 11.85 13.87 3.74
N PRO A 48 13.09 13.42 3.44
CA PRO A 48 14.07 14.22 2.73
C PRO A 48 13.74 14.37 1.24
N ARG A 49 12.87 13.53 0.68
CA ARG A 49 12.42 13.69 -0.70
C ARG A 49 11.54 14.93 -0.83
N TYR A 50 11.64 15.58 -1.99
CA TYR A 50 10.85 16.76 -2.36
C TYR A 50 11.00 17.97 -1.42
N GLN A 51 12.06 18.02 -0.59
CA GLN A 51 12.31 19.15 0.31
C GLN A 51 12.44 20.50 -0.42
N ASN A 52 12.88 20.48 -1.68
CA ASN A 52 12.98 21.65 -2.55
C ASN A 52 11.62 22.14 -3.06
N GLN A 53 10.54 21.36 -2.92
CA GLN A 53 9.19 21.78 -3.24
C GLN A 53 8.58 22.59 -2.11
N ALA A 54 7.69 23.52 -2.47
CA ALA A 54 6.94 24.33 -1.52
C ALA A 54 6.06 23.46 -0.62
N ILE A 55 5.94 23.86 0.64
CA ILE A 55 5.03 23.22 1.60
C ILE A 55 3.59 23.38 1.11
N GLN A 56 2.85 22.26 1.08
CA GLN A 56 1.43 22.22 0.78
C GLN A 56 0.63 22.28 2.09
N LEU A 57 0.14 23.47 2.44
CA LEU A 57 -0.55 23.70 3.72
C LEU A 57 -1.84 22.88 3.87
N ASN A 58 -2.47 22.52 2.77
CA ASN A 58 -3.66 21.65 2.71
C ASN A 58 -3.33 20.16 2.80
N SER A 59 -2.05 19.78 2.94
CA SER A 59 -1.59 18.39 3.07
C SER A 59 -1.15 18.05 4.49
N SER A 60 -1.62 18.76 5.53
CA SER A 60 -1.37 18.32 6.92
C SER A 60 -2.08 17.00 7.24
N TYR A 61 -1.60 16.25 8.22
CA TYR A 61 -2.24 14.99 8.64
C TYR A 61 -3.70 15.21 9.03
N LYS A 62 -3.99 16.33 9.72
CA LYS A 62 -5.36 16.74 10.09
C LYS A 62 -6.24 17.03 8.88
N GLU A 63 -5.70 17.64 7.83
CA GLU A 63 -6.48 17.87 6.60
C GLU A 63 -6.74 16.55 5.84
N MET A 64 -5.78 15.61 5.85
CA MET A 64 -5.98 14.28 5.27
C MET A 64 -7.00 13.45 6.05
N GLU A 65 -7.01 13.51 7.38
CA GLU A 65 -8.06 12.93 8.22
C GLU A 65 -9.45 13.45 7.85
N LYS A 66 -9.62 14.78 7.76
CA LYS A 66 -10.89 15.40 7.35
C LYS A 66 -11.30 14.99 5.94
N LEU A 67 -10.34 14.91 5.03
CA LEU A 67 -10.59 14.48 3.65
C LEU A 67 -11.15 13.05 3.62
N ILE A 68 -10.54 12.12 4.35
CA ILE A 68 -10.94 10.71 4.36
C ILE A 68 -12.29 10.52 5.08
N THR A 69 -12.55 11.27 6.14
CA THR A 69 -13.72 11.10 7.02
C THR A 69 -14.95 11.91 6.61
N LYS A 70 -14.82 12.78 5.61
CA LYS A 70 -15.96 13.55 5.08
C LYS A 70 -17.06 12.62 4.56
N GLU A 71 -18.31 13.04 4.71
CA GLU A 71 -19.44 12.38 4.07
C GLU A 71 -19.45 12.61 2.55
N TYR A 72 -19.65 11.54 1.80
CA TYR A 72 -19.75 11.55 0.34
C TYR A 72 -21.12 11.00 -0.07
N ASP A 73 -21.92 11.84 -0.74
CA ASP A 73 -23.26 11.46 -1.19
C ASP A 73 -23.19 10.31 -2.21
N GLY A 74 -24.06 9.31 -2.02
CA GLY A 74 -24.15 8.15 -2.92
C GLY A 74 -22.96 7.19 -2.85
N ILE A 75 -22.12 7.28 -1.81
CA ILE A 75 -20.99 6.38 -1.60
C ILE A 75 -21.33 5.36 -0.51
N ASP A 76 -21.20 4.08 -0.86
CA ASP A 76 -21.40 2.95 0.04
C ASP A 76 -20.08 2.47 0.66
N TYR A 77 -18.95 2.72 -0.01
CA TYR A 77 -17.63 2.23 0.38
C TYR A 77 -16.57 3.34 0.32
N ILE A 78 -15.74 3.45 1.35
CA ILE A 78 -14.53 4.29 1.33
C ILE A 78 -13.32 3.38 1.49
N PHE A 79 -12.38 3.50 0.58
CA PHE A 79 -11.13 2.76 0.59
C PHE A 79 -9.96 3.73 0.54
N SER A 80 -9.06 3.68 1.51
CA SER A 80 -7.85 4.50 1.52
C SER A 80 -6.62 3.63 1.54
N LYS A 81 -5.74 3.78 0.54
CA LYS A 81 -4.48 3.04 0.47
C LYS A 81 -3.34 3.98 0.80
N ASP A 82 -2.45 3.57 1.70
CA ASP A 82 -1.27 4.36 2.07
C ASP A 82 -0.06 3.47 2.38
N MET A 83 1.12 4.06 2.26
CA MET A 83 2.33 3.44 2.75
C MET A 83 2.38 3.54 4.28
N ALA A 84 2.71 2.45 4.98
CA ALA A 84 2.68 2.44 6.45
C ALA A 84 3.69 3.42 7.07
N TYR A 85 4.83 3.66 6.41
CA TYR A 85 5.80 4.66 6.88
C TYR A 85 5.24 6.09 6.85
N ALA A 86 4.20 6.35 6.05
CA ALA A 86 3.66 7.68 5.88
C ALA A 86 2.97 8.21 7.14
N ILE A 87 2.67 7.35 8.12
CA ILE A 87 2.12 7.75 9.42
C ILE A 87 3.04 7.35 10.58
N GLU A 88 4.31 7.04 10.29
CA GLU A 88 5.30 6.81 11.35
C GLU A 88 5.35 8.03 12.29
N ASN A 89 5.34 7.77 13.60
CA ASN A 89 5.20 8.78 14.67
C ASN A 89 3.83 9.49 14.75
N HIS A 90 2.84 9.10 13.95
CA HIS A 90 1.50 9.70 13.94
C HIS A 90 0.35 8.69 14.09
N PHE A 91 0.60 7.47 14.58
CA PHE A 91 -0.43 6.42 14.70
C PHE A 91 -1.67 6.85 15.48
N GLU A 92 -1.53 7.76 16.45
CA GLU A 92 -2.62 8.32 17.26
C GLU A 92 -3.73 8.99 16.43
N ILE A 93 -3.44 9.42 15.19
CA ILE A 93 -4.46 9.94 14.28
C ILE A 93 -5.57 8.92 14.03
N LEU A 94 -5.24 7.63 14.04
CA LEU A 94 -6.20 6.54 13.83
C LEU A 94 -7.13 6.36 15.04
N LEU A 95 -6.81 6.91 16.21
CA LEU A 95 -7.71 6.89 17.37
C LEU A 95 -8.79 7.97 17.30
N HIS A 96 -8.71 8.89 16.33
CA HIS A 96 -9.75 9.89 16.13
C HIS A 96 -11.11 9.23 15.93
N LYS A 97 -12.17 9.81 16.50
CA LYS A 97 -13.52 9.23 16.54
C LYS A 97 -14.07 8.81 15.17
N ASP A 98 -13.65 9.50 14.11
CA ASP A 98 -14.15 9.29 12.76
C ASP A 98 -13.27 8.32 11.95
N LEU A 99 -12.04 8.03 12.40
CA LEU A 99 -11.14 7.04 11.78
C LEU A 99 -11.08 5.71 12.52
N ARG A 100 -11.29 5.71 13.84
CA ARG A 100 -11.11 4.53 14.70
C ARG A 100 -11.99 3.32 14.37
N ASN A 101 -13.03 3.51 13.57
CA ASN A 101 -13.95 2.47 13.14
C ASN A 101 -13.64 1.94 11.72
N PHE A 102 -12.64 2.49 11.05
CA PHE A 102 -12.17 1.94 9.77
C PHE A 102 -11.65 0.52 10.02
N GLN A 103 -11.95 -0.38 9.10
CA GLN A 103 -11.33 -1.70 9.09
C GLN A 103 -9.90 -1.57 8.56
N HIS A 104 -8.94 -2.21 9.22
CA HIS A 104 -7.54 -2.13 8.84
C HIS A 104 -7.10 -3.39 8.12
N THR A 105 -6.53 -3.22 6.93
CA THR A 105 -5.97 -4.30 6.13
C THR A 105 -4.53 -4.00 5.75
N PHE A 106 -3.75 -5.04 5.50
CA PHE A 106 -2.33 -4.95 5.17
C PHE A 106 -2.02 -5.78 3.94
N LEU A 107 -1.25 -5.22 3.00
CA LEU A 107 -0.70 -5.94 1.86
C LEU A 107 0.81 -6.07 2.01
N ILE A 108 1.27 -7.32 2.05
CA ILE A 108 2.70 -7.64 2.23
C ILE A 108 3.29 -8.30 1.00
N ARG A 109 4.59 -8.10 0.81
CA ARG A 109 5.41 -8.78 -0.19
C ARG A 109 6.75 -9.15 0.42
N ASN A 110 7.33 -10.25 -0.03
CA ASN A 110 8.66 -10.66 0.44
C ASN A 110 9.68 -9.52 0.18
N PRO A 111 10.42 -9.06 1.21
CA PRO A 111 11.45 -8.01 1.07
C PRO A 111 12.49 -8.27 -0.02
N ARG A 112 12.82 -9.53 -0.30
CA ARG A 112 13.72 -9.93 -1.39
C ARG A 112 13.19 -9.62 -2.80
N LYS A 113 11.92 -9.22 -2.93
CA LYS A 113 11.31 -8.78 -4.19
C LYS A 113 11.05 -7.27 -4.18
N SER A 114 10.47 -6.77 -3.09
CA SER A 114 10.06 -5.37 -3.00
C SER A 114 11.24 -4.42 -2.93
N ILE A 115 12.27 -4.71 -2.14
CA ILE A 115 13.40 -3.80 -1.91
C ILE A 115 14.32 -3.69 -3.13
N PRO A 116 14.71 -4.79 -3.80
CA PRO A 116 15.40 -4.69 -5.10
C PRO A 116 14.59 -3.92 -6.15
N SER A 117 13.27 -4.12 -6.20
CA SER A 117 12.40 -3.33 -7.07
C SER A 117 12.33 -1.86 -6.67
N LEU A 118 12.38 -1.55 -5.38
CA LEU A 118 12.36 -0.18 -4.86
C LEU A 118 13.65 0.51 -5.26
N TYR A 119 14.80 -0.10 -4.97
CA TYR A 119 16.12 0.37 -5.40
C TYR A 119 16.15 0.71 -6.89
N LYS A 120 15.79 -0.24 -7.77
CA LYS A 120 15.81 -0.05 -9.23
C LYS A 120 14.93 1.11 -9.69
N ALA A 121 13.77 1.31 -9.06
CA ALA A 121 12.90 2.44 -9.38
C ALA A 121 13.48 3.76 -8.85
N SER A 122 13.97 3.78 -7.62
CA SER A 122 14.55 4.97 -6.96
C SER A 122 15.81 5.49 -7.66
N VAL A 123 16.66 4.63 -8.22
CA VAL A 123 17.89 5.07 -8.90
C VAL A 123 17.71 5.26 -10.41
N ASN A 124 16.49 5.06 -10.93
CA ASN A 124 16.18 5.35 -12.32
C ASN A 124 15.73 6.81 -12.44
N VAL A 125 16.66 7.65 -12.92
CA VAL A 125 16.47 9.09 -13.11
C VAL A 125 15.34 9.40 -14.09
N GLU A 126 15.15 8.59 -15.13
CA GLU A 126 14.09 8.82 -16.12
C GLU A 126 12.69 8.60 -15.53
N LEU A 127 12.57 7.62 -14.63
CA LEU A 127 11.31 7.36 -13.94
C LEU A 127 11.06 8.40 -12.85
N THR A 128 12.01 8.56 -11.93
CA THR A 128 11.72 9.23 -10.66
C THR A 128 12.48 10.54 -10.43
N GLY A 129 13.48 10.83 -11.27
CA GLY A 129 14.36 11.97 -11.11
C GLY A 129 15.42 11.81 -10.02
N TRP A 130 15.54 10.64 -9.37
CA TRP A 130 16.52 10.40 -8.32
C TRP A 130 17.63 9.45 -8.75
N THR A 131 18.75 9.54 -8.04
CA THR A 131 19.97 8.76 -8.24
C THR A 131 20.34 7.91 -7.02
N TYR A 132 19.48 7.89 -6.00
CA TYR A 132 19.78 7.28 -4.70
C TYR A 132 18.59 6.47 -4.17
N PHE A 133 18.92 5.49 -3.35
CA PHE A 133 17.97 4.68 -2.60
C PHE A 133 17.89 5.18 -1.16
N ASP A 134 16.66 5.37 -0.66
CA ASP A 134 16.41 5.74 0.72
C ASP A 134 15.86 4.52 1.46
N LYS A 135 16.67 3.95 2.35
CA LYS A 135 16.26 2.76 3.11
C LYS A 135 15.09 3.00 4.05
N THR A 136 14.85 4.25 4.45
CA THR A 136 13.72 4.59 5.34
C THR A 136 12.37 4.36 4.65
N GLU A 137 12.32 4.36 3.32
CA GLU A 137 11.13 4.09 2.52
C GLU A 137 10.84 2.59 2.36
N ALA A 138 11.72 1.69 2.84
CA ALA A 138 11.48 0.25 2.77
C ALA A 138 10.19 -0.15 3.53
N GLY A 139 9.87 0.54 4.62
CA GLY A 139 8.54 0.54 5.25
C GLY A 139 8.12 -0.74 5.98
N PHE A 140 8.92 -1.80 6.01
CA PHE A 140 8.53 -3.08 6.63
C PHE A 140 8.45 -3.04 8.15
N LYS A 141 9.40 -2.36 8.80
CA LYS A 141 9.35 -2.13 10.24
C LYS A 141 8.13 -1.29 10.60
N GLN A 142 7.91 -0.19 9.90
CA GLN A 142 6.78 0.72 10.11
C GLN A 142 5.44 0.01 9.90
N MET A 143 5.34 -0.86 8.88
CA MET A 143 4.15 -1.68 8.63
C MET A 143 3.90 -2.69 9.76
N HIS A 144 4.94 -3.31 10.31
CA HIS A 144 4.80 -4.21 11.45
C HIS A 144 4.43 -3.46 12.74
N ASP A 145 5.05 -2.32 13.01
CA ASP A 145 4.74 -1.48 14.17
C ASP A 145 3.29 -0.96 14.10
N LEU A 146 2.84 -0.54 12.92
CA LEU A 146 1.45 -0.14 12.68
C LEU A 146 0.48 -1.31 12.88
N TYR A 147 0.82 -2.50 12.39
CA TYR A 147 0.01 -3.70 12.64
C TYR A 147 -0.14 -3.98 14.15
N CYS A 148 0.95 -3.90 14.91
CA CYS A 148 0.91 -4.08 16.37
C CYS A 148 0.03 -3.02 17.05
N PHE A 149 0.17 -1.75 16.66
CA PHE A 149 -0.65 -0.66 17.20
C PHE A 149 -2.14 -0.88 16.90
N VAL A 150 -2.49 -1.17 15.65
CA VAL A 150 -3.88 -1.45 15.23
C VAL A 150 -4.43 -2.64 16.02
N LYS A 151 -3.66 -3.73 16.12
CA LYS A 151 -4.05 -4.95 16.84
C LYS A 151 -4.37 -4.69 18.30
N GLU A 152 -3.59 -3.83 18.94
CA GLU A 152 -3.75 -3.50 20.35
C GLU A 152 -4.88 -2.50 20.60
N LYS A 153 -5.05 -1.49 19.74
CA LYS A 153 -5.88 -0.31 20.03
C LYS A 153 -7.20 -0.22 19.25
N LEU A 154 -7.29 -0.86 18.09
CA LEU A 154 -8.36 -0.58 17.11
C LEU A 154 -9.10 -1.84 16.65
N ASP A 155 -8.37 -2.84 16.16
CA ASP A 155 -8.92 -4.04 15.53
C ASP A 155 -8.08 -5.25 15.94
N GLN A 156 -8.63 -6.17 16.75
CA GLN A 156 -7.89 -7.34 17.25
C GLN A 156 -7.49 -8.34 16.16
N ASN A 157 -8.15 -8.29 14.99
CA ASN A 157 -7.93 -9.24 13.89
C ASN A 157 -7.74 -8.51 12.54
N PRO A 158 -6.71 -7.66 12.37
CA PRO A 158 -6.50 -6.96 11.11
C PRO A 158 -6.21 -7.95 9.99
N ILE A 159 -6.77 -7.70 8.80
CA ILE A 159 -6.65 -8.61 7.65
C ILE A 159 -5.29 -8.40 7.01
N ILE A 160 -4.56 -9.49 6.73
CA ILE A 160 -3.30 -9.43 5.97
C ILE A 160 -3.39 -10.30 4.72
N ILE A 161 -3.09 -9.70 3.56
CA ILE A 161 -2.96 -10.37 2.26
C ILE A 161 -1.49 -10.40 1.85
N ASN A 162 -1.04 -11.53 1.29
CA ASN A 162 0.26 -11.61 0.65
C ASN A 162 0.10 -11.46 -0.88
N SER A 163 0.87 -10.53 -1.45
CA SER A 163 0.93 -10.27 -2.89
C SER A 163 1.31 -11.48 -3.75
N ASP A 164 2.06 -12.46 -3.23
CA ASP A 164 2.35 -13.71 -3.94
C ASP A 164 1.10 -14.60 -4.06
N ASP A 165 0.23 -14.63 -3.05
CA ASP A 165 -1.04 -15.34 -3.17
C ASP A 165 -1.97 -14.63 -4.16
N LEU A 166 -1.98 -13.28 -4.12
CA LEU A 166 -2.69 -12.45 -5.10
C LEU A 166 -2.23 -12.71 -6.53
N GLN A 167 -0.92 -12.71 -6.80
CA GLN A 167 -0.39 -12.99 -8.14
C GLN A 167 -0.56 -14.45 -8.55
N ALA A 168 -0.58 -15.40 -7.61
CA ALA A 168 -0.78 -16.80 -7.92
C ALA A 168 -2.25 -17.12 -8.26
N ASN A 169 -3.20 -16.46 -7.58
CA ASN A 169 -4.62 -16.64 -7.82
C ASN A 169 -5.40 -15.36 -7.46
N PRO A 170 -5.49 -14.39 -8.40
CA PRO A 170 -6.14 -13.12 -8.13
C PRO A 170 -7.61 -13.25 -7.77
N ALA A 171 -8.35 -14.09 -8.51
CA ALA A 171 -9.77 -14.31 -8.30
C ALA A 171 -10.06 -14.78 -6.86
N ARG A 172 -9.38 -15.84 -6.42
CA ARG A 172 -9.60 -16.39 -5.09
C ARG A 172 -9.12 -15.47 -3.97
N THR A 173 -8.01 -14.76 -4.20
CA THR A 173 -7.47 -13.83 -3.20
C THR A 173 -8.38 -12.63 -3.02
N MET A 174 -8.89 -12.04 -4.11
CA MET A 174 -9.82 -10.92 -4.06
C MET A 174 -11.19 -11.34 -3.55
N GLU A 175 -11.71 -12.51 -3.92
CA GLU A 175 -12.95 -13.06 -3.35
C GLU A 175 -12.85 -13.17 -1.83
N ARG A 176 -11.73 -13.73 -1.33
CA ARG A 176 -11.50 -13.82 0.11
C ARG A 176 -11.38 -12.44 0.75
N TYR A 177 -10.61 -11.53 0.15
CA TYR A 177 -10.47 -10.16 0.66
C TYR A 177 -11.81 -9.43 0.76
N CYS A 178 -12.61 -9.49 -0.30
CA CYS A 178 -13.96 -8.90 -0.34
C CYS A 178 -14.85 -9.52 0.74
N SER A 179 -14.82 -10.84 0.93
CA SER A 179 -15.60 -11.51 1.99
C SER A 179 -15.19 -11.06 3.40
N GLU A 180 -13.90 -10.91 3.69
CA GLU A 180 -13.41 -10.50 5.02
C GLU A 180 -13.66 -9.00 5.29
N THR A 181 -13.69 -8.19 4.24
CA THR A 181 -13.92 -6.74 4.34
C THR A 181 -15.38 -6.35 4.19
N GLY A 182 -16.23 -7.21 3.65
CA GLY A 182 -17.60 -6.86 3.27
C GLY A 182 -17.68 -5.95 2.02
N LEU A 183 -16.58 -5.81 1.27
CA LEU A 183 -16.64 -5.24 -0.08
C LEU A 183 -17.34 -6.22 -1.03
N PRO A 184 -18.08 -5.73 -2.03
CA PRO A 184 -18.67 -6.61 -3.03
C PRO A 184 -17.57 -7.22 -3.91
N PHE A 185 -17.69 -8.52 -4.16
CA PHE A 185 -16.89 -9.20 -5.18
C PHE A 185 -17.68 -9.24 -6.49
N ASN A 186 -17.09 -8.77 -7.57
CA ASN A 186 -17.58 -8.96 -8.94
C ASN A 186 -16.38 -9.24 -9.86
N GLU A 187 -16.60 -9.88 -11.01
CA GLU A 187 -15.48 -10.24 -11.91
C GLU A 187 -14.72 -9.03 -12.45
N ASN A 188 -15.35 -7.85 -12.54
CA ASN A 188 -14.70 -6.62 -13.02
C ASN A 188 -13.57 -6.16 -12.07
N ILE A 189 -13.57 -6.52 -10.79
CA ILE A 189 -12.43 -6.19 -9.93
C ILE A 189 -11.13 -6.90 -10.37
N LEU A 190 -11.23 -7.94 -11.22
CA LEU A 190 -10.08 -8.65 -11.77
C LEU A 190 -9.63 -8.08 -13.14
N HIS A 191 -10.47 -7.25 -13.76
CA HIS A 191 -10.33 -6.77 -15.13
C HIS A 191 -10.71 -5.29 -15.24
N TRP A 192 -9.74 -4.46 -15.59
CA TRP A 192 -9.96 -3.03 -15.75
C TRP A 192 -9.36 -2.52 -17.05
N GLU A 193 -9.77 -1.33 -17.47
CA GLU A 193 -9.14 -0.66 -18.60
C GLU A 193 -7.92 0.16 -18.15
N PRO A 194 -6.91 0.32 -19.03
CA PRO A 194 -5.83 1.26 -18.81
C PRO A 194 -6.41 2.67 -18.65
N THR A 195 -5.84 3.47 -17.75
CA THR A 195 -6.37 4.80 -17.45
C THR A 195 -5.25 5.79 -17.14
N SER A 196 -5.57 7.07 -17.22
CA SER A 196 -4.80 8.12 -16.56
C SER A 196 -5.58 8.56 -15.31
N ASN A 197 -4.91 8.59 -14.17
CA ASN A 197 -5.49 9.12 -12.94
C ASN A 197 -4.69 10.35 -12.49
N PRO A 198 -5.22 11.58 -12.69
CA PRO A 198 -4.52 12.79 -12.30
C PRO A 198 -4.10 12.84 -10.83
N ASP A 199 -4.85 12.18 -9.93
CA ASP A 199 -4.52 12.13 -8.50
C ASP A 199 -3.22 11.37 -8.21
N TRP A 200 -2.76 10.54 -9.16
CA TRP A 200 -1.55 9.73 -9.06
C TRP A 200 -0.31 10.43 -9.63
N ASN A 201 -0.50 11.57 -10.34
CA ASN A 201 0.60 12.32 -10.96
C ASN A 201 1.57 12.92 -9.95
N VAL A 202 1.17 13.03 -8.68
CA VAL A 202 2.06 13.43 -7.58
C VAL A 202 3.26 12.50 -7.47
N TRP A 203 3.09 11.22 -7.86
CA TRP A 203 4.10 10.17 -7.81
C TRP A 203 4.52 9.73 -9.22
N ASN A 204 4.83 10.69 -10.09
CA ASN A 204 5.33 10.42 -11.44
C ASN A 204 6.48 9.39 -11.42
N GLY A 205 6.43 8.43 -12.35
CA GLY A 205 7.41 7.33 -12.47
C GLY A 205 7.11 6.08 -11.66
N TRP A 206 6.24 6.14 -10.65
CA TRP A 206 5.99 5.00 -9.77
C TRP A 206 4.89 4.06 -10.25
N HIS A 207 3.93 4.59 -11.02
CA HIS A 207 2.64 3.95 -11.29
C HIS A 207 2.41 3.51 -12.75
N GLU A 208 3.40 3.70 -13.63
CA GLU A 208 3.23 3.45 -15.06
C GLU A 208 2.70 2.05 -15.39
N ASN A 209 3.25 1.02 -14.74
CA ASN A 209 2.81 -0.36 -14.97
C ASN A 209 1.36 -0.58 -14.56
N ALA A 210 0.92 0.04 -13.47
CA ALA A 210 -0.46 -0.09 -13.01
C ALA A 210 -1.44 0.68 -13.93
N LEU A 211 -1.06 1.89 -14.36
CA LEU A 211 -1.87 2.71 -15.29
C LEU A 211 -2.05 2.03 -16.66
N LYS A 212 -1.06 1.26 -17.11
CA LYS A 212 -1.08 0.50 -18.38
C LYS A 212 -1.67 -0.92 -18.25
N SER A 213 -1.92 -1.39 -17.03
CA SER A 213 -2.40 -2.76 -16.78
C SER A 213 -3.90 -2.89 -17.04
N THR A 214 -4.34 -4.13 -17.31
CA THR A 214 -5.76 -4.48 -17.48
C THR A 214 -6.28 -5.49 -16.45
N GLY A 215 -5.46 -5.79 -15.44
CA GLY A 215 -5.71 -6.82 -14.46
C GLY A 215 -4.45 -7.14 -13.66
N PHE A 216 -4.58 -8.09 -12.73
CA PHE A 216 -3.42 -8.59 -11.99
C PHE A 216 -2.52 -9.46 -12.89
N GLU A 217 -1.21 -9.25 -12.81
CA GLU A 217 -0.25 -10.13 -13.46
C GLU A 217 -0.22 -11.50 -12.77
N VAL A 218 -0.75 -12.52 -13.46
CA VAL A 218 -0.79 -13.90 -12.97
C VAL A 218 0.57 -14.55 -13.12
N ARG A 219 1.10 -15.10 -12.02
CA ARG A 219 2.40 -15.78 -11.98
C ARG A 219 2.30 -17.12 -11.27
N CYS A 220 2.93 -18.16 -11.82
CA CYS A 220 2.96 -19.46 -11.14
C CYS A 220 3.81 -19.41 -9.86
N ARG A 221 3.48 -20.23 -8.84
CA ARG A 221 4.22 -20.22 -7.56
C ARG A 221 5.71 -20.49 -7.71
N LYS A 222 6.12 -21.28 -8.72
CA LYS A 222 7.53 -21.55 -9.02
C LYS A 222 8.27 -20.28 -9.42
N SER A 223 7.70 -19.43 -10.28
CA SER A 223 8.35 -18.18 -10.67
C SER A 223 8.34 -17.16 -9.53
N LEU A 224 7.31 -17.15 -8.70
CA LEU A 224 7.26 -16.33 -7.48
C LEU A 224 8.31 -16.76 -6.45
N ALA A 225 8.77 -18.00 -6.42
CA ALA A 225 9.82 -18.43 -5.49
C ALA A 225 11.24 -18.00 -5.92
N ILE A 226 11.39 -17.44 -7.12
CA ILE A 226 12.68 -16.98 -7.64
C ILE A 226 12.95 -15.57 -7.11
N PHE A 227 14.14 -15.39 -6.56
CA PHE A 227 14.65 -14.11 -6.08
C PHE A 227 15.89 -13.72 -6.88
N GLU A 228 16.10 -12.42 -7.02
CA GLU A 228 17.33 -11.88 -7.61
C GLU A 228 18.54 -12.19 -6.71
N ASP A 229 19.73 -12.25 -7.31
CA ASP A 229 20.96 -12.40 -6.55
C ASP A 229 21.31 -11.07 -5.87
N LEU A 230 21.26 -11.06 -4.54
CA LEU A 230 21.55 -9.86 -3.75
C LEU A 230 23.02 -9.44 -3.82
N ASN A 231 23.91 -10.29 -4.33
CA ASN A 231 25.31 -9.91 -4.57
C ASN A 231 25.45 -8.85 -5.68
N GLU A 232 24.49 -8.76 -6.59
CA GLU A 232 24.44 -7.75 -7.66
C GLU A 232 24.03 -6.36 -7.17
N TYR A 233 23.62 -6.24 -5.90
CA TYR A 233 23.12 -5.00 -5.31
C TYR A 233 24.12 -4.35 -4.35
N PRO A 234 24.04 -3.02 -4.11
CA PRO A 234 24.81 -2.34 -3.07
C PRO A 234 24.53 -2.86 -1.66
N SER A 235 25.45 -2.63 -0.70
CA SER A 235 25.33 -3.12 0.68
C SER A 235 24.05 -2.64 1.38
N GLU A 236 23.68 -1.37 1.20
CA GLU A 236 22.47 -0.75 1.75
C GLU A 236 21.18 -1.50 1.35
N VAL A 237 21.12 -2.08 0.15
CA VAL A 237 19.97 -2.89 -0.32
C VAL A 237 19.93 -4.22 0.42
N LYS A 238 21.11 -4.88 0.58
CA LYS A 238 21.23 -6.16 1.29
C LYS A 238 20.86 -6.01 2.76
N GLU A 239 21.36 -4.94 3.39
CA GLU A 239 21.05 -4.57 4.76
C GLU A 239 19.55 -4.30 4.92
N SER A 240 18.97 -3.49 4.03
CA SER A 240 17.53 -3.20 4.07
C SER A 240 16.66 -4.46 3.94
N VAL A 241 17.07 -5.40 3.07
CA VAL A 241 16.41 -6.72 2.99
C VAL A 241 16.55 -7.47 4.32
N ALA A 242 17.76 -7.60 4.84
CA ALA A 242 18.02 -8.33 6.08
C ALA A 242 17.23 -7.75 7.27
N GLU A 243 17.20 -6.42 7.41
CA GLU A 243 16.45 -5.68 8.44
C GLU A 243 14.93 -5.87 8.27
N SER A 244 14.43 -5.95 7.04
CA SER A 244 12.99 -6.08 6.75
C SER A 244 12.44 -7.49 6.91
N MET A 245 13.27 -8.52 6.76
CA MET A 245 12.82 -9.92 6.76
C MET A 245 12.14 -10.36 8.07
N PRO A 246 12.67 -10.05 9.28
CA PRO A 246 11.99 -10.41 10.54
C PRO A 246 10.59 -9.82 10.64
N HIS A 247 10.43 -8.54 10.30
CA HIS A 247 9.14 -7.83 10.31
C HIS A 247 8.14 -8.44 9.31
N TYR A 248 8.62 -8.77 8.11
CA TYR A 248 7.81 -9.47 7.12
C TYR A 248 7.33 -10.83 7.64
N PHE A 249 8.20 -11.61 8.31
CA PHE A 249 7.80 -12.92 8.82
C PHE A 249 6.74 -12.84 9.92
N GLU A 250 6.80 -11.84 10.81
CA GLU A 250 5.74 -11.64 11.81
C GLU A 250 4.39 -11.32 11.17
N LEU A 251 4.36 -10.45 10.16
CA LEU A 251 3.14 -10.17 9.39
C LEU A 251 2.65 -11.40 8.62
N GLN A 252 3.55 -12.12 7.97
CA GLN A 252 3.26 -13.29 7.14
C GLN A 252 2.54 -14.41 7.91
N LYS A 253 2.88 -14.63 9.18
CA LYS A 253 2.23 -15.64 10.05
C LYS A 253 0.74 -15.36 10.26
N ASN A 254 0.34 -14.09 10.16
CA ASN A 254 -1.02 -13.62 10.41
C ASN A 254 -1.83 -13.39 9.11
N LYS A 255 -1.29 -13.76 7.95
CA LYS A 255 -2.02 -13.65 6.68
C LYS A 255 -3.23 -14.58 6.64
N ILE A 256 -4.28 -14.13 5.96
CA ILE A 256 -5.44 -14.97 5.75
C ILE A 256 -5.09 -16.16 4.83
N CYS A 257 -5.75 -17.29 5.07
CA CYS A 257 -5.56 -18.48 4.26
C CYS A 257 -6.31 -18.35 2.94
N ILE A 258 -5.57 -18.41 1.82
CA ILE A 258 -6.14 -18.58 0.49
C ILE A 258 -6.19 -20.09 0.25
N SER A 259 -7.34 -20.70 0.54
CA SER A 259 -7.54 -22.15 0.39
C SER A 259 -7.36 -22.54 -1.07
N ASN A 260 -6.40 -23.42 -1.35
CA ASN A 260 -6.38 -24.18 -2.60
C ASN A 260 -7.32 -25.37 -2.40
N ILE A 261 -8.30 -25.55 -3.28
CA ILE A 261 -8.95 -26.87 -3.42
C ILE A 261 -8.00 -27.74 -4.22
#